data_AF-A0A9W5YU46-F1
#
_entry.id   AF-A0A9W5YU46-F1
#
_cell.length_a   1.000
_cell.length_b   1.000
_cell.length_c   1.000
_cell.angle_alpha   90.00
_cell.angle_beta   90.00
_cell.angle_gamma   90.00
#
_symmetry.space_group_name_H-M   'P 1'
#
loop_
_entity.id
_entity.type
_entity.pdbx_description
1 polymer ?
#
loop_
_entity_poly.entity_id
_entity_poly.type
_entity_poly.pdbx_seq_one_letter_code
_entity_poly.pdbx_strand_id
1 'polypeptide(L)'
;MVAATLEKLRSLFWEAPDTVVTPSSEFSNNNEPDPKYQTAVTRPWSQTCWTPAAGYVYPDHVDDLCEAFSMVSAMGTKFAVRTTGHNPNVGFSSGDETAIVLDIGKLKTKELAHDKKTARVGAGNTWGEVYAWLEEQGLSVIGGRDSQVGLGGFLLGGGMGALPNLHGLGADGVKKFEVLLANGCDIWTNAADKPDLFRALKGGGSNFGIVTAFELETHPLIKVQYTINLYNPEDHVAINQATVSVQQAMEEDPKIGLFTNFNNGFVAVGLFYGDHPAEPPKAFEPFHSLKSLMTTVVPSTNGTILSLAQAMGHAQTSQKRTISTVTTRVSQELYEEVYNTWVDVCKTLPTGAVLHYTIQPMGTAGVQAGKDRGGNIMGLESVPQCWWVFTCEWPQDGSDDAAAQNAVDTMSKTVQSLAKARGALLDFKCMTFANATQKVLGSYGAENVKLMQEVAAKYDPKGVFQKQQNGGFLLRDNI
;
A
#
# COMPACT_ATOMS: atom_id res chain seq x y z
N MET A 1 -16.16 -10.99 -26.04
CA MET A 1 -14.69 -11.05 -25.85
C MET A 1 -14.36 -11.80 -24.56
N VAL A 2 -14.69 -11.25 -23.38
CA VAL A 2 -14.37 -11.87 -22.08
C VAL A 2 -14.93 -13.29 -21.91
N ALA A 3 -16.14 -13.59 -22.38
CA ALA A 3 -16.73 -14.93 -22.34
C ALA A 3 -15.89 -15.97 -23.12
N ALA A 4 -15.42 -15.62 -24.31
CA ALA A 4 -14.56 -16.49 -25.11
C ALA A 4 -13.19 -16.70 -24.46
N THR A 5 -12.67 -15.68 -23.76
CA THR A 5 -11.43 -15.81 -22.98
C THR A 5 -11.61 -16.78 -21.81
N LEU A 6 -12.71 -16.65 -21.06
CA LEU A 6 -13.03 -17.55 -19.94
C LEU A 6 -13.23 -18.99 -20.42
N GLU A 7 -13.93 -19.21 -21.54
CA GLU A 7 -14.10 -20.54 -22.14
C GLU A 7 -12.76 -21.19 -22.46
N LYS A 8 -11.84 -20.44 -23.10
CA LYS A 8 -10.50 -20.96 -23.37
C LYS A 8 -9.72 -21.21 -22.08
N LEU A 9 -9.78 -20.31 -21.09
CA LEU A 9 -9.08 -20.49 -19.81
C LEU A 9 -9.58 -21.73 -19.07
N ARG A 10 -10.89 -22.00 -19.08
CA ARG A 10 -11.44 -23.24 -18.53
C ARG A 10 -10.95 -24.47 -19.28
N SER A 11 -10.88 -24.40 -20.61
CA SER A 11 -10.32 -25.48 -21.42
C SER A 11 -8.83 -25.69 -21.15
N LEU A 12 -8.08 -24.63 -20.82
CA LEU A 12 -6.67 -24.71 -20.46
C LEU A 12 -6.50 -25.42 -19.11
N PHE A 13 -7.25 -24.99 -18.10
CA PHE A 13 -7.18 -25.51 -16.73
C PHE A 13 -8.23 -26.58 -16.42
N TRP A 14 -8.58 -27.42 -17.40
CA TRP A 14 -9.69 -28.38 -17.26
C TRP A 14 -9.43 -29.45 -16.17
N GLU A 15 -8.16 -29.78 -15.91
CA GLU A 15 -7.76 -30.70 -14.82
C GLU A 15 -7.80 -30.05 -13.43
N ALA A 16 -7.87 -28.72 -13.38
CA ALA A 16 -7.88 -27.91 -12.15
C ALA A 16 -9.00 -26.86 -12.21
N PRO A 17 -10.28 -27.27 -12.18
CA PRO A 17 -11.43 -26.39 -12.43
C PRO A 17 -11.54 -25.21 -11.45
N ASP A 18 -10.96 -25.34 -10.25
CA ASP A 18 -10.91 -24.29 -9.24
C ASP A 18 -9.95 -23.14 -9.59
N THR A 19 -9.15 -23.29 -10.64
CA THR A 19 -8.28 -22.25 -11.17
C THR A 19 -9.09 -21.14 -11.82
N VAL A 20 -10.26 -21.44 -12.42
CA VAL A 20 -11.09 -20.45 -13.13
C VAL A 20 -12.49 -20.42 -12.53
N VAL A 21 -12.78 -19.36 -11.77
CA VAL A 21 -14.04 -19.17 -11.06
C VAL A 21 -14.90 -18.12 -11.76
N THR A 22 -16.20 -18.39 -11.91
CA THR A 22 -17.15 -17.56 -12.67
C THR A 22 -18.52 -17.50 -11.97
N PRO A 23 -19.42 -16.58 -12.34
CA PRO A 23 -20.70 -16.40 -11.63
C PRO A 23 -21.58 -17.66 -11.54
N SER A 24 -21.64 -18.46 -12.61
CA SER A 24 -22.37 -19.73 -12.64
C SER A 24 -21.41 -20.91 -12.47
N SER A 25 -21.82 -21.88 -11.66
CA SER A 25 -21.10 -23.16 -11.59
C SER A 25 -21.54 -24.04 -12.76
N GLU A 26 -20.59 -24.68 -13.45
CA GLU A 26 -20.90 -25.64 -14.53
C GLU A 26 -21.70 -26.87 -14.04
N PHE A 27 -21.79 -27.05 -12.73
CA PHE A 27 -22.40 -28.22 -12.07
C PHE A 27 -23.70 -27.91 -11.30
N SER A 28 -24.16 -26.64 -11.23
CA SER A 28 -25.42 -26.31 -10.55
C SER A 28 -26.57 -26.27 -11.55
N ASN A 29 -27.43 -27.26 -11.49
CA ASN A 29 -28.69 -27.31 -12.25
C ASN A 29 -29.73 -26.25 -11.81
N ASN A 30 -29.43 -25.41 -10.82
CA ASN A 30 -30.41 -24.57 -10.11
C ASN A 30 -30.20 -23.05 -10.23
N ASN A 31 -29.31 -22.55 -11.10
CA ASN A 31 -28.97 -21.12 -11.19
C ASN A 31 -28.52 -20.47 -9.87
N GLU A 32 -28.03 -21.26 -8.90
CA GLU A 32 -27.46 -20.70 -7.66
C GLU A 32 -26.08 -20.09 -7.94
N PRO A 33 -25.76 -18.90 -7.38
CA PRO A 33 -24.45 -18.29 -7.54
C PRO A 33 -23.35 -19.18 -6.97
N ASP A 34 -22.23 -19.34 -7.70
CA ASP A 34 -21.09 -20.11 -7.20
C ASP A 34 -20.57 -19.48 -5.88
N PRO A 35 -20.55 -20.21 -4.75
CA PRO A 35 -20.03 -19.69 -3.48
C PRO A 35 -18.57 -19.25 -3.55
N LYS A 36 -17.76 -19.89 -4.40
CA LYS A 36 -16.35 -19.49 -4.63
C LYS A 36 -16.29 -18.14 -5.33
N TYR A 37 -17.21 -17.88 -6.26
CA TYR A 37 -17.32 -16.59 -6.92
C TYR A 37 -17.72 -15.49 -5.94
N GLN A 38 -18.71 -15.73 -5.07
CA GLN A 38 -19.11 -14.75 -4.05
C GLN A 38 -17.99 -14.45 -3.04
N THR A 39 -17.22 -15.47 -2.67
CA THR A 39 -16.01 -15.29 -1.84
C THR A 39 -14.96 -14.45 -2.57
N ALA A 40 -14.78 -14.67 -3.87
CA ALA A 40 -13.85 -13.90 -4.69
C ALA A 40 -14.25 -12.42 -4.82
N VAL A 41 -15.55 -12.14 -4.94
CA VAL A 41 -16.11 -10.78 -5.02
C VAL A 41 -15.92 -10.02 -3.72
N THR A 42 -16.16 -10.67 -2.57
CA THR A 42 -16.12 -10.03 -1.24
C THR A 42 -14.75 -10.03 -0.56
N ARG A 43 -13.73 -10.60 -1.23
CA ARG A 43 -12.34 -10.65 -0.74
C ARG A 43 -11.67 -9.28 -0.53
N PRO A 44 -11.86 -8.26 -1.39
CA PRO A 44 -11.19 -6.97 -1.21
C PRO A 44 -11.51 -6.30 0.11
N TRP A 45 -10.55 -5.53 0.63
CA TRP A 45 -10.62 -4.85 1.91
C TRP A 45 -11.76 -3.83 1.99
N SER A 46 -11.99 -3.09 0.91
CA SER A 46 -13.09 -2.13 0.81
C SER A 46 -14.26 -2.74 0.08
N GLN A 47 -15.46 -2.56 0.64
CA GLN A 47 -16.70 -2.95 -0.03
C GLN A 47 -16.95 -2.18 -1.33
N THR A 48 -16.35 -1.00 -1.53
CA THR A 48 -16.39 -0.30 -2.81
C THR A 48 -15.77 -1.11 -3.95
N CYS A 49 -14.85 -2.03 -3.62
CA CYS A 49 -14.17 -2.91 -4.55
C CYS A 49 -14.87 -4.27 -4.73
N TRP A 50 -16.02 -4.51 -4.09
CA TRP A 50 -16.81 -5.73 -4.25
C TRP A 50 -17.61 -5.68 -5.57
N THR A 51 -16.88 -5.72 -6.68
CA THR A 51 -17.43 -5.58 -8.02
C THR A 51 -17.54 -6.94 -8.73
N PRO A 52 -18.57 -7.14 -9.59
CA PRO A 52 -18.81 -8.42 -10.23
C PRO A 52 -17.89 -8.60 -11.45
N ALA A 53 -16.66 -9.08 -11.24
CA ALA A 53 -15.76 -9.42 -12.33
C ALA A 53 -16.34 -10.54 -13.21
N ALA A 54 -16.06 -10.57 -14.51
CA ALA A 54 -16.51 -11.66 -15.38
C ALA A 54 -16.05 -13.05 -14.90
N GLY A 55 -14.87 -13.09 -14.29
CA GLY A 55 -14.31 -14.28 -13.66
C GLY A 55 -13.00 -13.98 -12.94
N TYR A 56 -12.56 -14.95 -12.16
CA TYR A 56 -11.34 -14.92 -11.36
C TYR A 56 -10.44 -16.09 -11.78
N VAL A 57 -9.16 -15.82 -11.96
CA VAL A 57 -8.15 -16.85 -12.27
C VAL A 57 -7.16 -16.92 -11.11
N TYR A 58 -6.95 -18.11 -10.55
CA TYR A 58 -6.11 -18.39 -9.40
C TYR A 58 -4.91 -19.25 -9.79
N PRO A 59 -3.90 -18.71 -10.51
CA PRO A 59 -2.72 -19.46 -10.89
C PRO A 59 -1.98 -19.97 -9.64
N ASP A 60 -1.65 -21.25 -9.63
CA ASP A 60 -0.91 -21.89 -8.53
C ASP A 60 0.60 -21.65 -8.69
N HIS A 61 1.07 -21.63 -9.94
CA HIS A 61 2.46 -21.45 -10.33
C HIS A 61 2.63 -20.27 -11.29
N VAL A 62 3.87 -19.82 -11.47
CA VAL A 62 4.19 -18.75 -12.43
C VAL A 62 3.85 -19.17 -13.86
N ASP A 63 4.02 -20.44 -14.21
CA ASP A 63 3.68 -20.96 -15.54
C ASP A 63 2.16 -20.86 -15.81
N ASP A 64 1.31 -21.21 -14.84
CA ASP A 64 -0.15 -21.05 -14.94
C ASP A 64 -0.52 -19.57 -15.21
N LEU A 65 0.14 -18.65 -14.50
CA LEU A 65 -0.06 -17.21 -14.73
C LEU A 65 0.40 -16.81 -16.13
N CYS A 66 1.54 -17.31 -16.61
CA CYS A 66 2.06 -17.00 -17.95
C CYS A 66 1.10 -17.46 -19.04
N GLU A 67 0.57 -18.68 -18.95
CA GLU A 67 -0.39 -19.22 -19.91
C GLU A 67 -1.70 -18.43 -19.87
N ALA A 68 -2.26 -18.22 -18.66
CA ALA A 68 -3.49 -17.47 -18.49
C ALA A 68 -3.37 -16.03 -19.01
N PHE A 69 -2.29 -15.34 -18.65
CA PHE A 69 -2.05 -13.95 -19.05
C PHE A 69 -1.81 -13.83 -20.55
N SER A 70 -1.07 -14.77 -21.16
CA SER A 70 -0.85 -14.79 -22.60
C SER A 70 -2.17 -14.87 -23.36
N MET A 71 -3.13 -15.67 -22.87
CA MET A 71 -4.46 -15.77 -23.45
C MET A 71 -5.28 -14.49 -23.23
N VAL A 72 -5.30 -13.94 -22.02
CA VAL A 72 -5.98 -12.67 -21.71
C VAL A 72 -5.47 -11.55 -22.62
N SER A 73 -4.13 -11.40 -22.72
CA SER A 73 -3.44 -10.41 -23.53
C SER A 73 -3.75 -10.56 -25.02
N ALA A 74 -3.64 -11.79 -25.55
CA ALA A 74 -3.89 -12.09 -26.97
C ALA A 74 -5.35 -11.85 -27.38
N MET A 75 -6.29 -12.09 -26.47
CA MET A 75 -7.72 -11.88 -26.70
C MET A 75 -8.15 -10.42 -26.48
N GLY A 76 -7.26 -9.54 -25.99
CA GLY A 76 -7.57 -8.14 -25.71
C GLY A 76 -8.49 -7.93 -24.49
N THR A 77 -8.56 -8.92 -23.60
CA THR A 77 -9.53 -8.91 -22.49
C THR A 77 -9.05 -8.01 -21.36
N LYS A 78 -9.98 -7.23 -20.80
CA LYS A 78 -9.66 -6.37 -19.66
C LYS A 78 -9.27 -7.23 -18.45
N PHE A 79 -8.29 -6.77 -17.67
CA PHE A 79 -7.88 -7.49 -16.47
C PHE A 79 -7.47 -6.60 -15.30
N ALA A 80 -7.47 -7.17 -14.11
CA ALA A 80 -6.84 -6.60 -12.92
C ALA A 80 -5.97 -7.68 -12.25
N VAL A 81 -4.96 -7.26 -11.47
CA VAL A 81 -4.12 -8.16 -10.70
C VAL A 81 -4.42 -7.99 -9.23
N ARG A 82 -4.59 -9.09 -8.50
CA ARG A 82 -4.90 -9.08 -7.07
C ARG A 82 -3.98 -10.01 -6.28
N THR A 83 -3.48 -9.51 -5.14
CA THR A 83 -2.93 -10.34 -4.06
C THR A 83 -3.94 -10.41 -2.91
N THR A 84 -4.00 -9.38 -2.04
CA THR A 84 -4.94 -9.34 -0.91
C THR A 84 -6.15 -8.45 -1.17
N GLY A 85 -6.08 -7.53 -2.13
CA GLY A 85 -7.14 -6.56 -2.39
C GLY A 85 -7.22 -5.43 -1.35
N HIS A 86 -6.10 -5.08 -0.72
CA HIS A 86 -6.03 -4.05 0.33
C HIS A 86 -6.16 -2.61 -0.19
N ASN A 87 -6.14 -2.40 -1.51
CA ASN A 87 -6.31 -1.08 -2.09
C ASN A 87 -7.82 -0.76 -2.21
N PRO A 88 -8.32 0.38 -1.69
CA PRO A 88 -9.75 0.69 -1.69
C PRO A 88 -10.26 1.32 -3.00
N ASN A 89 -9.40 1.45 -4.02
CA ASN A 89 -9.79 2.01 -5.30
C ASN A 89 -10.48 0.96 -6.18
N VAL A 90 -11.70 1.28 -6.60
CA VAL A 90 -12.52 0.43 -7.48
C VAL A 90 -11.78 0.12 -8.77
N GLY A 91 -11.74 -1.16 -9.17
CA GLY A 91 -11.13 -1.59 -10.43
C GLY A 91 -9.61 -1.79 -10.40
N PHE A 92 -8.91 -1.47 -9.29
CA PHE A 92 -7.44 -1.60 -9.22
C PHE A 92 -7.03 -3.05 -8.90
N SER A 93 -7.72 -3.67 -7.94
CA SER A 93 -7.60 -5.10 -7.63
C SER A 93 -8.94 -5.83 -7.79
N SER A 94 -9.87 -5.24 -8.53
CA SER A 94 -11.19 -5.79 -8.83
C SER A 94 -11.55 -5.49 -10.29
N GLY A 95 -12.67 -6.03 -10.78
CA GLY A 95 -13.13 -5.82 -12.15
C GLY A 95 -14.64 -5.81 -12.25
N ASP A 96 -15.17 -5.27 -13.35
CA ASP A 96 -16.57 -5.40 -13.73
C ASP A 96 -16.78 -6.64 -14.61
N GLU A 97 -18.01 -6.83 -15.09
CA GLU A 97 -18.41 -8.00 -15.88
C GLU A 97 -17.71 -8.11 -17.24
N THR A 98 -16.86 -7.12 -17.59
CA THR A 98 -16.06 -7.11 -18.81
C THR A 98 -14.60 -7.53 -18.58
N ALA A 99 -14.19 -7.70 -17.32
CA ALA A 99 -12.81 -7.94 -16.94
C ALA A 99 -12.60 -9.24 -16.14
N ILE A 100 -11.39 -9.79 -16.24
CA ILE A 100 -10.94 -10.95 -15.47
C ILE A 100 -9.99 -10.47 -14.37
N VAL A 101 -10.12 -11.00 -13.15
CA VAL A 101 -9.15 -10.75 -12.09
C VAL A 101 -8.15 -11.90 -12.02
N LEU A 102 -6.88 -11.60 -12.26
CA LEU A 102 -5.75 -12.50 -12.06
C LEU A 102 -5.34 -12.43 -10.58
N ASP A 103 -5.77 -13.40 -9.79
CA ASP A 103 -5.52 -13.48 -8.35
C ASP A 103 -4.26 -14.30 -8.08
N ILE A 104 -3.13 -13.61 -7.99
CA ILE A 104 -1.80 -14.20 -7.79
C ILE A 104 -1.52 -14.53 -6.33
N GLY A 105 -2.56 -14.55 -5.48
CA GLY A 105 -2.45 -14.82 -4.05
C GLY A 105 -1.94 -16.22 -3.70
N LYS A 106 -1.78 -17.14 -4.66
CA LYS A 106 -1.19 -18.46 -4.44
C LYS A 106 0.32 -18.53 -4.75
N LEU A 107 0.88 -17.50 -5.40
CA LEU A 107 2.33 -17.40 -5.66
C LEU A 107 3.09 -17.08 -4.36
N LYS A 108 3.22 -18.09 -3.49
CA LYS A 108 3.66 -17.97 -2.09
C LYS A 108 5.09 -18.50 -1.83
N THR A 109 5.89 -18.68 -2.88
CA THR A 109 7.27 -19.16 -2.80
C THR A 109 8.09 -18.35 -1.79
N LYS A 110 8.98 -19.03 -1.06
CA LYS A 110 9.90 -18.44 -0.09
C LYS A 110 11.21 -19.23 -0.12
N GLU A 111 12.28 -18.58 -0.53
CA GLU A 111 13.61 -19.19 -0.64
C GLU A 111 14.63 -18.23 -0.03
N LEU A 112 15.44 -18.72 0.90
CA LEU A 112 16.51 -17.93 1.51
C LEU A 112 17.83 -18.25 0.80
N ALA A 113 18.56 -17.21 0.38
CA ALA A 113 19.90 -17.40 -0.19
C ALA A 113 20.83 -18.09 0.83
N HIS A 114 21.77 -18.90 0.36
CA HIS A 114 22.68 -19.65 1.22
C HIS A 114 23.50 -18.73 2.15
N ASP A 115 23.87 -17.53 1.68
CA ASP A 115 24.60 -16.54 2.48
C ASP A 115 23.70 -15.70 3.40
N LYS A 116 22.38 -15.95 3.38
CA LYS A 116 21.34 -15.26 4.14
C LYS A 116 21.28 -13.75 3.92
N LYS A 117 21.81 -13.21 2.82
CA LYS A 117 21.77 -11.77 2.50
C LYS A 117 20.55 -11.35 1.70
N THR A 118 19.90 -12.30 1.04
CA THR A 118 18.66 -12.06 0.33
C THR A 118 17.66 -13.20 0.51
N ALA A 119 16.38 -12.86 0.38
CA ALA A 119 15.28 -13.80 0.37
C ALA A 119 14.42 -13.59 -0.88
N ARG A 120 14.23 -14.64 -1.68
CA ARG A 120 13.26 -14.65 -2.78
C ARG A 120 11.88 -14.97 -2.23
N VAL A 121 10.92 -14.11 -2.51
CA VAL A 121 9.56 -14.20 -1.99
C VAL A 121 8.56 -13.95 -3.12
N GLY A 122 7.62 -14.87 -3.31
CA GLY A 122 6.54 -14.73 -4.28
C GLY A 122 5.61 -13.57 -3.96
N ALA A 123 5.09 -12.89 -4.99
CA ALA A 123 4.24 -11.71 -4.89
C ALA A 123 2.87 -11.96 -4.24
N GLY A 124 2.48 -13.23 -4.11
CA GLY A 124 1.27 -13.66 -3.44
C GLY A 124 1.30 -13.49 -1.92
N ASN A 125 2.49 -13.34 -1.31
CA ASN A 125 2.65 -13.32 0.14
C ASN A 125 2.07 -12.05 0.82
N THR A 126 1.68 -12.19 2.08
CA THR A 126 1.43 -11.05 3.00
C THR A 126 2.67 -10.75 3.84
N TRP A 127 2.71 -9.57 4.45
CA TRP A 127 3.83 -9.22 5.34
C TRP A 127 3.93 -10.13 6.57
N GLY A 128 2.80 -10.55 7.14
CA GLY A 128 2.80 -11.47 8.28
C GLY A 128 3.44 -12.83 7.95
N GLU A 129 3.14 -13.39 6.78
CA GLU A 129 3.74 -14.67 6.34
C GLU A 129 5.25 -14.56 6.11
N VAL A 130 5.70 -13.44 5.54
CA VAL A 130 7.13 -13.22 5.22
C VAL A 130 7.93 -12.97 6.49
N TYR A 131 7.41 -12.14 7.39
CA TYR A 131 8.06 -11.87 8.67
C TYR A 131 8.13 -13.12 9.54
N ALA A 132 7.04 -13.90 9.65
CA ALA A 132 7.04 -15.14 10.42
C ALA A 132 8.12 -16.12 9.93
N TRP A 133 8.19 -16.34 8.63
CA TRP A 133 9.20 -17.23 8.02
C TRP A 133 10.64 -16.74 8.24
N LEU A 134 10.92 -15.44 8.10
CA LEU A 134 12.27 -14.91 8.27
C LEU A 134 12.71 -14.83 9.74
N GLU A 135 11.77 -14.56 10.65
CA GLU A 135 12.05 -14.48 12.08
C GLU A 135 12.49 -15.84 12.64
N GLU A 136 11.92 -16.95 12.16
CA GLU A 136 12.40 -18.32 12.45
C GLU A 136 13.87 -18.53 12.08
N GLN A 137 14.40 -17.73 11.15
CA GLN A 137 15.78 -17.77 10.69
C GLN A 137 16.67 -16.71 11.37
N GLY A 138 16.13 -15.93 12.30
CA GLY A 138 16.80 -14.81 12.97
C GLY A 138 17.00 -13.59 12.06
N LEU A 139 16.14 -13.40 11.06
CA LEU A 139 16.25 -12.37 10.04
C LEU A 139 15.02 -11.48 9.97
N SER A 140 15.15 -10.33 9.31
CA SER A 140 14.06 -9.44 8.96
C SER A 140 14.25 -8.84 7.57
N VAL A 141 13.18 -8.26 7.03
CA VAL A 141 13.18 -7.44 5.81
C VAL A 141 12.42 -6.15 6.08
N ILE A 142 12.62 -5.14 5.23
CA ILE A 142 11.91 -3.86 5.32
C ILE A 142 10.57 -4.01 4.60
N GLY A 143 9.46 -3.78 5.32
CA GLY A 143 8.12 -4.00 4.75
C GLY A 143 7.00 -3.23 5.45
N GLY A 144 5.77 -3.74 5.29
CA GLY A 144 4.56 -3.14 5.81
C GLY A 144 4.42 -3.24 7.32
N ARG A 145 3.66 -2.30 7.88
CA ARG A 145 3.26 -2.27 9.29
C ARG A 145 2.07 -3.14 9.62
N ASP A 146 1.29 -3.59 8.64
CA ASP A 146 0.13 -4.47 8.85
C ASP A 146 0.43 -5.85 8.26
N SER A 147 0.29 -6.88 9.09
CA SER A 147 0.54 -8.28 8.73
C SER A 147 -0.34 -8.82 7.59
N GLN A 148 -1.53 -8.25 7.35
CA GLN A 148 -2.48 -8.69 6.33
C GLN A 148 -2.25 -8.02 4.97
N VAL A 149 -1.44 -6.97 4.91
CA VAL A 149 -1.13 -6.27 3.66
C VAL A 149 -0.33 -7.17 2.72
N GLY A 150 -0.72 -7.19 1.45
CA GLY A 150 -0.03 -7.95 0.41
C GLY A 150 1.32 -7.32 0.06
N LEU A 151 2.34 -8.17 -0.09
CA LEU A 151 3.72 -7.77 -0.37
C LEU A 151 3.85 -7.01 -1.70
N GLY A 152 3.27 -7.54 -2.78
CA GLY A 152 3.50 -7.02 -4.12
C GLY A 152 3.04 -5.58 -4.32
N GLY A 153 1.76 -5.31 -4.06
CA GLY A 153 1.19 -3.96 -4.20
C GLY A 153 1.85 -2.94 -3.26
N PHE A 154 2.26 -3.36 -2.06
CA PHE A 154 2.98 -2.49 -1.12
C PHE A 154 4.34 -2.06 -1.66
N LEU A 155 5.16 -3.00 -2.14
CA LEU A 155 6.50 -2.70 -2.65
C LEU A 155 6.45 -1.90 -3.95
N LEU A 156 5.54 -2.24 -4.86
CA LEU A 156 5.41 -1.52 -6.14
C LEU A 156 4.92 -0.08 -5.98
N GLY A 157 4.21 0.23 -4.89
CA GLY A 157 3.78 1.59 -4.55
C GLY A 157 4.78 2.37 -3.68
N GLY A 158 5.97 1.82 -3.42
CA GLY A 158 6.99 2.42 -2.56
C GLY A 158 7.03 1.79 -1.16
N GLY A 159 5.90 1.81 -0.46
CA GLY A 159 5.71 1.06 0.80
C GLY A 159 6.29 1.73 2.04
N MET A 160 5.45 2.47 2.78
CA MET A 160 5.83 3.15 4.03
C MET A 160 5.85 2.18 5.23
N GLY A 161 7.04 1.83 5.70
CA GLY A 161 7.27 0.95 6.86
C GLY A 161 7.19 1.66 8.22
N ALA A 162 7.63 0.97 9.28
CA ALA A 162 7.59 1.47 10.67
C ALA A 162 8.74 2.41 11.03
N LEU A 163 9.91 2.19 10.45
CA LEU A 163 11.17 2.87 10.77
C LEU A 163 11.81 3.44 9.49
N PRO A 164 11.12 4.33 8.75
CA PRO A 164 11.61 4.76 7.46
C PRO A 164 12.92 5.54 7.53
N ASN A 165 13.21 6.24 8.62
CA ASN A 165 14.46 6.99 8.76
C ASN A 165 15.68 6.06 8.90
N LEU A 166 15.48 4.85 9.42
CA LEU A 166 16.55 3.87 9.58
C LEU A 166 16.79 3.06 8.30
N HIS A 167 15.72 2.81 7.54
CA HIS A 167 15.70 1.77 6.51
C HIS A 167 15.31 2.25 5.11
N GLY A 168 14.73 3.44 4.97
CA GLY A 168 14.06 3.87 3.74
C GLY A 168 12.67 3.25 3.60
N LEU A 169 12.15 3.23 2.37
CA LEU A 169 10.87 2.61 2.05
C LEU A 169 11.04 1.11 1.79
N GLY A 170 9.94 0.35 1.83
CA GLY A 170 9.97 -1.09 1.55
C GLY A 170 10.55 -1.41 0.17
N ALA A 171 10.18 -0.62 -0.84
CA ALA A 171 10.74 -0.73 -2.19
C ALA A 171 12.28 -0.62 -2.20
N ASP A 172 12.86 0.19 -1.31
CA ASP A 172 14.31 0.41 -1.25
C ASP A 172 15.08 -0.86 -0.82
N GLY A 173 14.42 -1.76 -0.10
CA GLY A 173 14.95 -3.08 0.27
C GLY A 173 14.91 -4.14 -0.83
N VAL A 174 14.30 -3.87 -1.99
CA VAL A 174 14.26 -4.83 -3.11
C VAL A 174 15.58 -4.82 -3.87
N LYS A 175 16.17 -6.00 -4.08
CA LYS A 175 17.38 -6.21 -4.88
C LYS A 175 17.09 -6.69 -6.30
N LYS A 176 16.02 -7.47 -6.50
CA LYS A 176 15.57 -7.91 -7.83
C LYS A 176 14.05 -8.06 -7.90
N PHE A 177 13.50 -7.92 -9.09
CA PHE A 177 12.12 -8.29 -9.40
C PHE A 177 12.10 -9.40 -10.46
N GLU A 178 11.21 -10.37 -10.28
CA GLU A 178 10.77 -11.32 -11.31
C GLU A 178 9.48 -10.78 -11.93
N VAL A 179 9.46 -10.62 -13.24
CA VAL A 179 8.45 -9.82 -13.95
C VAL A 179 7.98 -10.53 -15.21
N LEU A 180 6.69 -10.86 -15.22
CA LEU A 180 5.98 -11.29 -16.42
C LEU A 180 5.63 -10.07 -17.29
N LEU A 181 6.26 -10.01 -18.46
CA LEU A 181 6.06 -8.95 -19.45
C LEU A 181 4.83 -9.20 -20.35
N ALA A 182 4.42 -8.17 -21.08
CA ALA A 182 3.26 -8.20 -21.97
C ALA A 182 3.35 -9.25 -23.10
N ASN A 183 4.56 -9.66 -23.47
CA ASN A 183 4.84 -10.67 -24.48
C ASN A 183 4.84 -12.10 -23.92
N GLY A 184 4.53 -12.30 -22.63
CA GLY A 184 4.51 -13.61 -21.97
C GLY A 184 5.89 -14.09 -21.49
N CYS A 185 6.96 -13.29 -21.66
CA CYS A 185 8.27 -13.63 -21.13
C CYS A 185 8.38 -13.24 -19.65
N ASP A 186 8.83 -14.17 -18.81
CA ASP A 186 9.25 -13.87 -17.45
C ASP A 186 10.75 -13.50 -17.44
N ILE A 187 11.08 -12.39 -16.78
CA ILE A 187 12.43 -11.86 -16.72
C ILE A 187 12.79 -11.43 -15.31
N TRP A 188 14.09 -11.43 -15.04
CA TRP A 188 14.64 -10.78 -13.86
C TRP A 188 15.22 -9.40 -14.20
N THR A 189 15.08 -8.47 -13.25
CA THR A 189 15.67 -7.12 -13.34
C THR A 189 16.24 -6.68 -12.01
N ASN A 190 17.36 -5.95 -12.06
CA ASN A 190 18.09 -5.41 -10.90
C ASN A 190 18.91 -4.16 -11.30
N ALA A 191 19.70 -3.63 -10.38
CA ALA A 191 20.52 -2.43 -10.62
C ALA A 191 21.60 -2.58 -11.71
N ALA A 192 21.99 -3.81 -12.07
CA ALA A 192 22.99 -4.09 -13.10
C ALA A 192 22.37 -4.63 -14.41
N ASP A 193 21.18 -5.25 -14.35
CA ASP A 193 20.47 -5.80 -15.50
C ASP A 193 19.06 -5.20 -15.62
N LYS A 194 18.81 -4.49 -16.74
CA LYS A 194 17.59 -3.69 -16.99
C LYS A 194 17.35 -2.65 -15.88
N PRO A 195 18.34 -1.81 -15.54
CA PRO A 195 18.28 -0.90 -14.40
C PRO A 195 17.15 0.14 -14.51
N ASP A 196 16.74 0.47 -15.72
CA ASP A 196 15.60 1.35 -16.01
C ASP A 196 14.28 0.73 -15.53
N LEU A 197 14.02 -0.54 -15.86
CA LEU A 197 12.85 -1.29 -15.38
C LEU A 197 12.91 -1.49 -13.86
N PHE A 198 14.07 -1.90 -13.33
CA PHE A 198 14.27 -2.07 -11.90
C PHE A 198 13.91 -0.80 -11.12
N ARG A 199 14.44 0.35 -11.55
CA ARG A 199 14.16 1.63 -10.91
C ARG A 199 12.68 2.01 -11.03
N ALA A 200 12.06 1.80 -12.18
CA ALA A 200 10.65 2.13 -12.42
C ALA A 200 9.69 1.31 -11.53
N LEU A 201 10.00 0.03 -11.27
CA LEU A 201 9.20 -0.84 -10.40
C LEU A 201 9.25 -0.44 -8.91
N LYS A 202 10.28 0.30 -8.48
CA LYS A 202 10.39 0.84 -7.12
C LYS A 202 9.52 2.11 -6.98
N GLY A 203 8.20 1.95 -6.97
CA GLY A 203 7.23 3.02 -6.77
C GLY A 203 6.34 3.34 -7.98
N GLY A 204 6.62 2.80 -9.17
CA GLY A 204 5.83 3.05 -10.38
C GLY A 204 4.60 2.14 -10.55
N GLY A 205 4.26 1.32 -9.54
CA GLY A 205 3.07 0.47 -9.57
C GLY A 205 3.17 -0.66 -10.61
N SER A 206 2.01 -1.06 -11.13
CA SER A 206 1.85 -2.20 -12.06
C SER A 206 1.95 -1.81 -13.55
N ASN A 207 2.67 -0.73 -13.86
CA ASN A 207 2.70 -0.15 -15.22
C ASN A 207 3.53 -0.93 -16.24
N PHE A 208 4.41 -1.83 -15.79
CA PHE A 208 5.51 -2.37 -16.61
C PHE A 208 5.50 -3.90 -16.76
N GLY A 209 4.57 -4.59 -16.08
CA GLY A 209 4.58 -6.04 -15.95
C GLY A 209 3.79 -6.53 -14.75
N ILE A 210 3.52 -7.84 -14.69
CA ILE A 210 3.05 -8.50 -13.47
C ILE A 210 4.26 -9.00 -12.71
N VAL A 211 4.55 -8.42 -11.55
CA VAL A 211 5.64 -8.90 -10.70
C VAL A 211 5.19 -10.16 -9.96
N THR A 212 5.92 -11.26 -10.15
CA THR A 212 5.60 -12.59 -9.63
C THR A 212 6.44 -12.96 -8.41
N ALA A 213 7.64 -12.39 -8.27
CA ALA A 213 8.49 -12.53 -7.08
C ALA A 213 9.44 -11.34 -6.89
N PHE A 214 9.98 -11.25 -5.68
CA PHE A 214 10.92 -10.22 -5.24
C PHE A 214 12.11 -10.88 -4.57
N GLU A 215 13.33 -10.43 -4.86
CA GLU A 215 14.50 -10.74 -4.04
C GLU A 215 14.72 -9.58 -3.07
N LEU A 216 14.45 -9.80 -1.79
CA LEU A 216 14.50 -8.80 -0.72
C LEU A 216 15.83 -8.88 0.03
N GLU A 217 16.41 -7.72 0.36
CA GLU A 217 17.54 -7.61 1.27
C GLU A 217 17.13 -8.02 2.68
N THR A 218 17.84 -9.00 3.24
CA THR A 218 17.64 -9.44 4.62
C THR A 218 18.58 -8.71 5.57
N HIS A 219 18.11 -8.52 6.80
CA HIS A 219 18.84 -7.92 7.91
C HIS A 219 18.88 -8.91 9.08
N PRO A 220 19.87 -8.80 9.99
CA PRO A 220 19.72 -9.37 11.32
C PRO A 220 18.38 -8.96 11.92
N LEU A 221 17.77 -9.84 12.71
CA LEU A 221 16.45 -9.63 13.31
C LEU A 221 16.28 -8.20 13.84
N ILE A 222 15.38 -7.43 13.23
CA ILE A 222 15.14 -6.03 13.57
C ILE A 222 14.31 -6.01 14.85
N LYS A 223 14.95 -5.55 15.93
CA LYS A 223 14.32 -5.28 17.21
C LYS A 223 13.58 -3.95 17.15
N VAL A 224 12.38 -3.92 17.73
CA VAL A 224 11.60 -2.70 17.87
C VAL A 224 10.91 -2.68 19.23
N GLN A 225 11.08 -1.58 19.96
CA GLN A 225 10.20 -1.23 21.08
C GLN A 225 9.03 -0.42 20.53
N TYR A 226 7.80 -0.78 20.89
CA TYR A 226 6.62 -0.06 20.44
C TYR A 226 5.55 0.08 21.52
N THR A 227 4.77 1.16 21.42
CA THR A 227 3.53 1.37 22.19
C THR A 227 2.50 2.07 21.32
N ILE A 228 1.22 1.83 21.59
CA ILE A 228 0.11 2.54 20.97
C ILE A 228 -0.80 3.07 22.09
N ASN A 229 -0.89 4.39 22.15
CA ASN A 229 -1.63 5.15 23.15
C ASN A 229 -2.82 5.84 22.50
N LEU A 230 -3.94 5.96 23.23
CA LEU A 230 -5.11 6.72 22.83
C LEU A 230 -5.23 7.95 23.73
N TYR A 231 -5.28 9.14 23.13
CA TYR A 231 -5.42 10.42 23.81
C TYR A 231 -6.78 11.05 23.52
N ASN A 232 -7.26 11.90 24.45
CA ASN A 232 -8.48 12.68 24.26
C ASN A 232 -8.26 13.74 23.13
N PRO A 233 -9.09 13.77 22.07
CA PRO A 233 -8.96 14.73 20.97
C PRO A 233 -9.10 16.20 21.39
N GLU A 234 -9.71 16.50 22.54
CA GLU A 234 -9.77 17.86 23.07
C GLU A 234 -8.37 18.47 23.25
N ASP A 235 -7.35 17.64 23.49
CA ASP A 235 -5.94 18.04 23.66
C ASP A 235 -5.14 18.10 22.34
N HIS A 236 -5.83 18.19 21.20
CA HIS A 236 -5.23 18.20 19.86
C HIS A 236 -4.06 19.17 19.68
N VAL A 237 -4.08 20.35 20.32
CA VAL A 237 -2.98 21.32 20.24
C VAL A 237 -1.70 20.74 20.83
N ALA A 238 -1.77 20.18 22.06
CA ALA A 238 -0.60 19.59 22.71
C ALA A 238 -0.16 18.29 22.01
N ILE A 239 -1.11 17.51 21.48
CA ILE A 239 -0.82 16.31 20.68
C ILE A 239 -0.10 16.68 19.38
N ASN A 240 -0.51 17.74 18.69
CA ASN A 240 0.17 18.24 17.50
C ASN A 240 1.57 18.76 17.85
N GLN A 241 1.71 19.53 18.93
CA GLN A 241 3.01 20.00 19.44
C GLN A 241 3.96 18.83 19.75
N ALA A 242 3.46 17.78 20.39
CA ALA A 242 4.20 16.56 20.67
C ALA A 242 4.58 15.82 19.38
N THR A 243 3.65 15.72 18.42
CA THR A 243 3.91 15.14 17.09
C THR A 243 5.07 15.86 16.40
N VAL A 244 5.02 17.18 16.31
CA VAL A 244 6.10 17.99 15.69
C VAL A 244 7.42 17.84 16.44
N SER A 245 7.39 17.79 17.78
CA SER A 245 8.59 17.59 18.59
C SER A 245 9.27 16.24 18.32
N VAL A 246 8.48 15.16 18.20
CA VAL A 246 9.01 13.83 17.82
C VAL A 246 9.53 13.85 16.38
N GLN A 247 8.85 14.51 15.45
CA GLN A 247 9.32 14.64 14.06
C GLN A 247 10.65 15.38 13.96
N GLN A 248 10.90 16.37 14.83
CA GLN A 248 12.20 17.03 14.92
C GLN A 248 13.26 16.08 15.47
N ALA A 249 12.94 15.32 16.53
CA ALA A 249 13.86 14.33 17.10
C ALA A 249 14.23 13.21 16.11
N MET A 250 13.32 12.86 15.19
CA MET A 250 13.57 11.89 14.11
C MET A 250 14.69 12.31 13.14
N GLU A 251 15.03 13.60 13.06
CA GLU A 251 16.17 14.09 12.26
C GLU A 251 17.50 13.87 12.97
N GLU A 252 17.50 13.70 14.29
CA GLU A 252 18.68 13.44 15.11
C GLU A 252 18.88 11.95 15.39
N ASP A 253 17.79 11.19 15.55
CA ASP A 253 17.81 9.76 15.78
C ASP A 253 16.93 9.00 14.75
N PRO A 254 17.54 8.34 13.74
CA PRO A 254 16.79 7.63 12.70
C PRO A 254 16.07 6.37 13.20
N LYS A 255 16.33 5.92 14.43
CA LYS A 255 15.62 4.78 15.04
C LYS A 255 14.20 5.14 15.47
N ILE A 256 13.83 6.41 15.49
CA ILE A 256 12.49 6.85 15.88
C ILE A 256 11.51 6.66 14.72
N GLY A 257 10.36 6.04 15.02
CA GLY A 257 9.18 5.98 14.17
C GLY A 257 7.95 6.48 14.91
N LEU A 258 7.00 7.03 14.15
CA LEU A 258 5.78 7.65 14.68
C LEU A 258 4.62 7.46 13.70
N PHE A 259 3.41 7.32 14.23
CA PHE A 259 2.21 7.81 13.56
C PHE A 259 1.30 8.52 14.56
N THR A 260 0.57 9.53 14.10
CA THR A 260 -0.50 10.19 14.86
C THR A 260 -1.79 10.15 14.04
N ASN A 261 -2.82 9.47 14.54
CA ASN A 261 -4.08 9.23 13.85
C ASN A 261 -5.26 9.83 14.63
N PHE A 262 -5.90 10.85 14.05
CA PHE A 262 -7.01 11.59 14.64
C PHE A 262 -8.35 10.99 14.24
N ASN A 263 -9.14 10.61 15.25
CA ASN A 263 -10.53 10.16 15.12
C ASN A 263 -11.43 11.02 16.00
N ASN A 264 -12.75 10.96 15.75
CA ASN A 264 -13.73 11.78 16.48
C ASN A 264 -13.80 11.48 18.00
N GLY A 265 -13.36 10.30 18.45
CA GLY A 265 -13.40 9.90 19.86
C GLY A 265 -12.04 9.75 20.54
N PHE A 266 -10.94 9.67 19.79
CA PHE A 266 -9.60 9.47 20.30
C PHE A 266 -8.55 9.87 19.27
N VAL A 267 -7.34 10.17 19.73
CA VAL A 267 -6.15 10.28 18.88
C VAL A 267 -5.23 9.11 19.20
N ALA A 268 -5.03 8.22 18.23
CA ALA A 268 -4.12 7.08 18.36
C ALA A 268 -2.70 7.52 17.99
N VAL A 269 -1.75 7.29 18.89
CA VAL A 269 -0.33 7.60 18.69
C VAL A 269 0.47 6.32 18.82
N GLY A 270 1.12 5.91 17.73
CA GLY A 270 2.08 4.81 17.73
C GLY A 270 3.49 5.34 17.84
N LEU A 271 4.21 4.93 18.89
CA LEU A 271 5.61 5.32 19.14
C LEU A 271 6.49 4.09 18.92
N PHE A 272 7.47 4.19 18.02
CA PHE A 272 8.33 3.07 17.64
C PHE A 272 9.80 3.44 17.79
N TYR A 273 10.60 2.52 18.32
CA TYR A 273 12.04 2.70 18.41
C TYR A 273 12.77 1.46 17.89
N GLY A 274 13.65 1.63 16.91
CA GLY A 274 14.45 0.58 16.27
C GLY A 274 15.56 0.00 17.14
N ASP A 275 15.23 -0.40 18.37
CA ASP A 275 16.07 -1.13 19.32
C ASP A 275 15.22 -1.60 20.52
N HIS A 276 15.85 -2.22 21.52
CA HIS A 276 15.25 -2.47 22.85
C HIS A 276 15.96 -1.63 23.92
N PRO A 277 15.67 -0.33 24.02
CA PRO A 277 16.32 0.52 24.99
C PRO A 277 15.86 0.16 26.41
N ALA A 278 16.76 0.32 27.39
CA ALA A 278 16.45 0.04 28.79
C ALA A 278 15.39 1.00 29.36
N GLU A 279 15.39 2.24 28.88
CA GLU A 279 14.42 3.28 29.22
C GLU A 279 13.73 3.78 27.95
N PRO A 280 12.47 4.25 28.02
CA PRO A 280 11.80 4.84 26.88
C PRO A 280 12.63 6.00 26.27
N PRO A 281 12.74 6.09 24.94
CA PRO A 281 13.45 7.19 24.30
C PRO A 281 12.93 8.56 24.76
N LYS A 282 13.85 9.45 25.16
CA LYS A 282 13.49 10.81 25.61
C LYS A 282 12.67 11.60 24.58
N ALA A 283 12.84 11.27 23.30
CA ALA A 283 12.06 11.85 22.22
C ALA A 283 10.55 11.68 22.41
N PHE A 284 10.09 10.64 23.12
CA PHE A 284 8.67 10.37 23.36
C PHE A 284 8.08 11.08 24.58
N GLU A 285 8.91 11.77 25.37
CA GLU A 285 8.44 12.45 26.57
C GLU A 285 7.34 13.50 26.33
N PRO A 286 7.33 14.27 25.22
CA PRO A 286 6.22 15.15 24.91
C PRO A 286 4.85 14.47 24.89
N PHE A 287 4.77 13.17 24.55
CA PHE A 287 3.54 12.37 24.59
C PHE A 287 3.28 11.75 25.96
N HIS A 288 4.31 11.28 26.67
CA HIS A 288 4.16 10.67 28.00
C HIS A 288 3.73 11.69 29.07
N SER A 289 4.13 12.96 28.89
CA SER A 289 3.75 14.07 29.78
C SER A 289 2.30 14.55 29.59
N LEU A 290 1.59 14.12 28.55
CA LEU A 290 0.21 14.56 28.31
C LEU A 290 -0.76 13.93 29.30
N LYS A 291 -1.57 14.78 29.95
CA LYS A 291 -2.62 14.34 30.89
C LYS A 291 -3.87 13.80 30.18
N SER A 292 -3.93 13.94 28.86
CA SER A 292 -5.04 13.51 28.01
C SER A 292 -5.00 12.03 27.64
N LEU A 293 -4.02 11.25 28.12
CA LEU A 293 -3.96 9.81 27.91
C LEU A 293 -5.23 9.13 28.46
N MET A 294 -6.01 8.54 27.56
CA MET A 294 -7.22 7.80 27.92
C MET A 294 -6.88 6.35 28.27
N THR A 295 -6.07 5.70 27.42
CA THR A 295 -5.66 4.30 27.60
C THR A 295 -4.47 3.97 26.71
N THR A 296 -3.73 2.93 27.10
CA THR A 296 -2.68 2.33 26.29
C THR A 296 -3.20 1.01 25.72
N VAL A 297 -3.52 1.00 24.42
CA VAL A 297 -4.06 -0.19 23.75
C VAL A 297 -2.98 -1.22 23.43
N VAL A 298 -1.74 -0.76 23.20
CA VAL A 298 -0.57 -1.62 23.11
C VAL A 298 0.45 -1.13 24.13
N PRO A 299 0.70 -1.88 25.23
CA PRO A 299 1.69 -1.50 26.23
C PRO A 299 3.09 -1.47 25.62
N SER A 300 4.01 -0.75 26.25
CA SER A 300 5.42 -0.74 25.83
C SER A 300 5.95 -2.16 25.72
N THR A 301 6.26 -2.56 24.50
CA THR A 301 6.61 -3.94 24.15
C THR A 301 7.94 -3.95 23.43
N ASN A 302 8.92 -4.69 23.97
CA ASN A 302 10.16 -5.00 23.28
C ASN A 302 9.92 -6.23 22.38
N GLY A 303 9.67 -5.99 21.10
CA GLY A 303 9.34 -7.03 20.13
C GLY A 303 10.16 -6.95 18.85
N THR A 304 9.59 -7.45 17.76
CA THR A 304 10.18 -7.49 16.43
C THR A 304 9.25 -6.82 15.43
N ILE A 305 9.69 -6.67 14.19
CA ILE A 305 8.82 -6.18 13.11
C ILE A 305 7.59 -7.09 12.93
N LEU A 306 7.70 -8.41 13.14
CA LEU A 306 6.55 -9.32 13.11
C LEU A 306 5.53 -8.98 14.21
N SER A 307 5.98 -8.89 15.46
CA SER A 307 5.06 -8.66 16.58
C SER A 307 4.42 -7.27 16.50
N LEU A 308 5.14 -6.27 16.01
CA LEU A 308 4.57 -4.96 15.67
C LEU A 308 3.52 -5.11 14.56
N ALA A 309 3.81 -5.83 13.47
CA ALA A 309 2.89 -6.00 12.36
C ALA A 309 1.62 -6.77 12.72
N GLN A 310 1.71 -7.68 13.68
CA GLN A 310 0.57 -8.38 14.27
C GLN A 310 -0.25 -7.44 15.17
N ALA A 311 0.40 -6.60 16.00
CA ALA A 311 -0.27 -5.64 16.87
C ALA A 311 -1.00 -4.53 16.09
N MET A 312 -0.49 -4.17 14.92
CA MET A 312 -1.12 -3.22 13.99
C MET A 312 -2.24 -3.87 13.15
N GLY A 313 -2.22 -5.19 12.99
CA GLY A 313 -3.25 -5.92 12.26
C GLY A 313 -4.58 -5.86 13.00
N HIS A 314 -5.65 -5.57 12.27
CA HIS A 314 -7.00 -5.45 12.85
C HIS A 314 -7.96 -6.45 12.21
N ALA A 315 -9.05 -6.73 12.93
CA ALA A 315 -10.16 -7.49 12.37
C ALA A 315 -10.73 -6.72 11.16
N GLN A 316 -10.97 -7.44 10.07
CA GLN A 316 -11.54 -6.82 8.88
C GLN A 316 -13.02 -6.56 9.11
N THR A 317 -13.40 -5.28 9.10
CA THR A 317 -14.80 -4.86 9.10
C THR A 317 -15.26 -4.64 7.68
N SER A 318 -16.45 -5.18 7.38
CA SER A 318 -17.15 -4.98 6.10
C SER A 318 -17.63 -3.54 6.00
N GLN A 319 -16.78 -2.65 5.50
CA GLN A 319 -17.09 -1.23 5.28
C GLN A 319 -16.60 -0.79 3.90
N LYS A 320 -17.30 0.20 3.35
CA LYS A 320 -16.80 0.98 2.21
C LYS A 320 -15.74 1.95 2.68
N ARG A 321 -14.73 2.18 1.85
CA ARG A 321 -13.58 3.02 2.17
C ARG A 321 -13.17 3.87 0.98
N THR A 322 -12.75 5.09 1.25
CA THR A 322 -12.03 5.96 0.31
C THR A 322 -10.90 6.65 1.06
N ILE A 323 -9.82 6.96 0.34
CA ILE A 323 -8.62 7.55 0.91
C ILE A 323 -8.13 8.73 0.07
N SER A 324 -7.36 9.63 0.65
CA SER A 324 -6.60 10.62 -0.12
C SER A 324 -5.32 10.98 0.61
N THR A 325 -4.33 11.47 -0.14
CA THR A 325 -3.04 11.85 0.43
C THR A 325 -2.58 13.24 0.01
N VAL A 326 -1.82 13.88 0.89
CA VAL A 326 -1.08 15.12 0.63
C VAL A 326 0.30 14.96 1.28
N THR A 327 1.33 15.55 0.71
CA THR A 327 2.66 15.58 1.31
C THR A 327 3.06 17.02 1.60
N THR A 328 3.57 17.27 2.81
CA THR A 328 4.01 18.60 3.22
C THR A 328 5.31 18.53 3.99
N ARG A 329 5.96 19.67 4.16
CA ARG A 329 6.95 19.89 5.21
C ARG A 329 6.26 19.85 6.58
N VAL A 330 7.04 19.59 7.63
CA VAL A 330 6.57 19.67 9.02
C VAL A 330 6.21 21.13 9.36
N SER A 331 5.02 21.38 9.90
CA SER A 331 4.56 22.72 10.31
C SER A 331 3.47 22.59 11.39
N GLN A 332 3.72 23.15 12.56
CA GLN A 332 2.78 23.15 13.69
C GLN A 332 1.48 23.88 13.33
N GLU A 333 1.58 25.08 12.74
CA GLU A 333 0.42 25.90 12.42
C GLU A 333 -0.48 25.22 11.37
N LEU A 334 0.13 24.50 10.43
CA LEU A 334 -0.63 23.71 9.46
C LEU A 334 -1.41 22.59 10.15
N TYR A 335 -0.82 21.91 11.15
CA TYR A 335 -1.46 20.78 11.83
C TYR A 335 -2.72 21.21 12.59
N GLU A 336 -2.66 22.38 13.22
CA GLU A 336 -3.80 22.98 13.93
C GLU A 336 -4.94 23.36 12.97
N GLU A 337 -4.63 23.99 11.83
CA GLU A 337 -5.66 24.33 10.85
C GLU A 337 -6.27 23.12 10.15
N VAL A 338 -5.48 22.07 9.90
CA VAL A 338 -5.97 20.80 9.37
C VAL A 338 -6.93 20.14 10.36
N TYR A 339 -6.61 20.14 11.65
CA TYR A 339 -7.53 19.62 12.68
C TYR A 339 -8.86 20.38 12.68
N ASN A 340 -8.82 21.72 12.69
CA ASN A 340 -10.04 22.54 12.69
C ASN A 340 -10.90 22.28 11.44
N THR A 341 -10.27 22.21 10.26
CA THR A 341 -10.95 21.87 9.01
C THR A 341 -11.59 20.48 9.10
N TRP A 342 -10.85 19.50 9.60
CA TRP A 342 -11.32 18.13 9.75
C TRP A 342 -12.55 18.04 10.66
N VAL A 343 -12.54 18.73 11.81
CA VAL A 343 -13.70 18.82 12.72
C VAL A 343 -14.92 19.36 11.99
N ASP A 344 -14.77 20.39 11.16
CA ASP A 344 -15.88 20.96 10.40
C ASP A 344 -16.41 20.02 9.32
N VAL A 345 -15.53 19.32 8.59
CA VAL A 345 -15.94 18.31 7.61
C VAL A 345 -16.66 17.14 8.29
N CYS A 346 -16.19 16.68 9.45
CA CYS A 346 -16.85 15.62 10.22
C CYS A 346 -18.31 15.95 10.56
N LYS A 347 -18.66 17.22 10.81
CA LYS A 347 -20.05 17.64 11.08
C LYS A 347 -20.98 17.49 9.87
N THR A 348 -20.44 17.37 8.67
CA THR A 348 -21.20 17.25 7.42
C THR A 348 -21.42 15.81 6.98
N LEU A 349 -20.78 14.86 7.64
CA LEU A 349 -20.84 13.45 7.25
C LEU A 349 -22.20 12.83 7.57
N PRO A 350 -22.67 11.90 6.72
CA PRO A 350 -23.87 11.13 7.00
C PRO A 350 -23.67 10.21 8.22
N THR A 351 -24.77 9.84 8.86
CA THR A 351 -24.75 8.91 9.99
C THR A 351 -24.01 7.61 9.65
N GLY A 352 -23.07 7.22 10.52
CA GLY A 352 -22.28 5.99 10.36
C GLY A 352 -21.02 6.16 9.50
N ALA A 353 -20.85 7.27 8.79
CA ALA A 353 -19.58 7.59 8.15
C ALA A 353 -18.58 8.17 9.17
N VAL A 354 -17.34 7.72 9.08
CA VAL A 354 -16.24 8.14 9.95
C VAL A 354 -15.09 8.61 9.08
N LEU A 355 -14.78 9.90 9.15
CA LEU A 355 -13.57 10.48 8.58
C LEU A 355 -12.50 10.56 9.67
N HIS A 356 -11.34 10.01 9.39
CA HIS A 356 -10.15 10.15 10.23
C HIS A 356 -8.95 10.51 9.35
N TYR A 357 -7.87 10.96 9.98
CA TYR A 357 -6.64 11.21 9.26
C TYR A 357 -5.40 10.79 10.04
N THR A 358 -4.34 10.45 9.32
CA THR A 358 -3.05 10.05 9.89
C THR A 358 -1.95 10.96 9.39
N ILE A 359 -1.10 11.39 10.33
CA ILE A 359 0.21 11.99 10.07
C ILE A 359 1.23 10.87 10.07
N GLN A 360 1.89 10.66 8.93
CA GLN A 360 2.96 9.67 8.73
C GLN A 360 4.27 10.43 8.44
N PRO A 361 5.18 10.57 9.40
CA PRO A 361 6.42 11.29 9.17
C PRO A 361 7.44 10.50 8.34
N MET A 362 8.19 11.22 7.51
CA MET A 362 9.39 10.72 6.86
C MET A 362 10.47 11.80 6.95
N GLY A 363 11.58 11.48 7.62
CA GLY A 363 12.69 12.40 7.78
C GLY A 363 13.69 12.38 6.63
N THR A 364 14.65 13.30 6.67
CA THR A 364 15.71 13.41 5.66
C THR A 364 16.53 12.13 5.57
N ALA A 365 16.81 11.50 6.72
CA ALA A 365 17.54 10.24 6.81
C ALA A 365 16.86 9.11 6.04
N GLY A 366 15.52 9.07 6.01
CA GLY A 366 14.79 8.04 5.27
C GLY A 366 14.90 8.20 3.76
N VAL A 367 14.87 9.44 3.28
CA VAL A 367 15.09 9.74 1.85
C VAL A 367 16.53 9.39 1.46
N GLN A 368 17.49 9.69 2.32
CA GLN A 368 18.90 9.34 2.09
C GLN A 368 19.13 7.82 2.10
N ALA A 369 18.52 7.10 3.04
CA ALA A 369 18.58 5.65 3.12
C ALA A 369 18.08 4.96 1.83
N GLY A 370 17.06 5.53 1.17
CA GLY A 370 16.60 5.07 -0.14
C GLY A 370 17.60 5.35 -1.26
N LYS A 371 18.19 6.56 -1.30
CA LYS A 371 19.24 6.94 -2.27
C LYS A 371 20.47 6.03 -2.15
N ASP A 372 20.92 5.75 -0.92
CA ASP A 372 22.07 4.89 -0.65
C ASP A 372 21.84 3.44 -1.11
N ARG A 373 20.57 3.01 -1.21
CA ARG A 373 20.15 1.70 -1.74
C ARG A 373 19.85 1.71 -3.25
N GLY A 374 20.39 2.67 -3.98
CA GLY A 374 20.25 2.80 -5.43
C GLY A 374 19.04 3.61 -5.90
N GLY A 375 18.29 4.22 -4.96
CA GLY A 375 17.16 5.08 -5.25
C GLY A 375 15.91 4.35 -5.76
N ASN A 376 14.91 5.15 -6.08
CA ASN A 376 13.59 4.73 -6.55
C ASN A 376 13.01 5.79 -7.52
N ILE A 377 11.79 5.59 -8.03
CA ILE A 377 11.20 6.47 -9.06
C ILE A 377 10.42 7.67 -8.50
N MET A 378 10.23 7.74 -7.18
CA MET A 378 9.24 8.61 -6.54
C MET A 378 9.64 10.09 -6.43
N GLY A 379 10.91 10.43 -6.68
CA GLY A 379 11.36 11.83 -6.72
C GLY A 379 11.28 12.57 -5.39
N LEU A 380 11.41 11.87 -4.26
CA LEU A 380 11.27 12.46 -2.92
C LEU A 380 12.31 13.56 -2.64
N GLU A 381 11.84 14.71 -2.16
CA GLU A 381 12.71 15.78 -1.68
C GLU A 381 13.40 15.40 -0.36
N SER A 382 14.69 15.72 -0.22
CA SER A 382 15.50 15.36 0.96
C SER A 382 15.28 16.33 2.11
N VAL A 383 14.09 16.33 2.68
CA VAL A 383 13.65 17.27 3.73
C VAL A 383 12.74 16.54 4.72
N PRO A 384 12.54 17.04 5.95
CA PRO A 384 11.52 16.50 6.83
C PRO A 384 10.13 16.63 6.21
N GLN A 385 9.46 15.49 6.00
CA GLN A 385 8.15 15.39 5.37
C GLN A 385 7.10 14.83 6.32
N CYS A 386 5.87 15.18 6.01
CA CYS A 386 4.66 14.61 6.57
C CYS A 386 3.77 14.11 5.44
N TRP A 387 3.47 12.82 5.44
CA TRP A 387 2.52 12.21 4.51
C TRP A 387 1.18 12.09 5.23
N TRP A 388 0.23 12.91 4.78
CA TRP A 388 -1.12 12.93 5.29
C TRP A 388 -1.92 11.83 4.62
N VAL A 389 -2.71 11.10 5.40
CA VAL A 389 -3.64 10.09 4.90
C VAL A 389 -5.02 10.39 5.45
N PHE A 390 -5.94 10.88 4.62
CA PHE A 390 -7.34 11.06 4.97
C PHE A 390 -8.09 9.79 4.56
N THR A 391 -8.89 9.23 5.45
CA THR A 391 -9.68 8.03 5.17
C THR A 391 -11.09 8.24 5.67
N CYS A 392 -12.06 7.97 4.82
CA CYS A 392 -13.46 7.88 5.22
C CYS A 392 -13.89 6.42 5.13
N GLU A 393 -14.53 5.92 6.18
CA GLU A 393 -15.15 4.60 6.23
C GLU A 393 -16.65 4.74 6.47
N TRP A 394 -17.49 3.96 5.80
CA TRP A 394 -18.95 4.05 5.95
C TRP A 394 -19.62 2.70 5.66
N PRO A 395 -20.81 2.44 6.22
CA PRO A 395 -21.53 1.19 6.00
C PRO A 395 -22.02 1.05 4.55
N GLN A 396 -22.36 -0.17 4.15
CA GLN A 396 -22.94 -0.44 2.83
C GLN A 396 -24.36 0.14 2.67
N ASP A 397 -25.22 -0.08 3.65
CA ASP A 397 -26.65 0.26 3.58
C ASP A 397 -26.91 1.72 3.94
N GLY A 398 -27.83 2.37 3.20
CA GLY A 398 -28.17 3.79 3.43
C GLY A 398 -27.02 4.76 3.15
N SER A 399 -26.04 4.34 2.34
CA SER A 399 -24.77 5.04 2.13
C SER A 399 -24.85 6.19 1.11
N ASP A 400 -24.07 7.24 1.37
CA ASP A 400 -23.78 8.33 0.44
C ASP A 400 -22.29 8.30 0.08
N ASP A 401 -21.97 7.51 -0.95
CA ASP A 401 -20.60 7.34 -1.45
C ASP A 401 -20.01 8.69 -1.92
N ALA A 402 -20.85 9.60 -2.41
CA ALA A 402 -20.42 10.92 -2.86
C ALA A 402 -20.03 11.81 -1.66
N ALA A 403 -20.78 11.77 -0.56
CA ALA A 403 -20.42 12.50 0.66
C ALA A 403 -19.07 12.04 1.23
N ALA A 404 -18.84 10.73 1.30
CA ALA A 404 -17.57 10.18 1.78
C ALA A 404 -16.39 10.58 0.88
N GLN A 405 -16.57 10.52 -0.45
CA GLN A 405 -15.55 10.99 -1.40
C GLN A 405 -15.31 12.49 -1.29
N ASN A 406 -16.38 13.28 -1.18
CA ASN A 406 -16.29 14.73 -1.01
C ASN A 406 -15.55 15.10 0.28
N ALA A 407 -15.68 14.32 1.34
CA ALA A 407 -14.97 14.57 2.60
C ALA A 407 -13.45 14.44 2.45
N VAL A 408 -12.95 13.34 1.88
CA VAL A 408 -11.50 13.16 1.65
C VAL A 408 -10.95 14.11 0.57
N ASP A 409 -11.76 14.48 -0.42
CA ASP A 409 -11.39 15.47 -1.44
C ASP A 409 -11.30 16.88 -0.85
N THR A 410 -12.25 17.25 0.02
CA THR A 410 -12.25 18.54 0.72
C THR A 410 -11.01 18.66 1.59
N MET A 411 -10.71 17.62 2.40
CA MET A 411 -9.50 17.61 3.21
C MET A 411 -8.24 17.77 2.36
N SER A 412 -8.07 16.93 1.33
CA SER A 412 -6.87 17.00 0.50
C SER A 412 -6.71 18.35 -0.21
N LYS A 413 -7.78 18.95 -0.75
CA LYS A 413 -7.74 20.28 -1.41
C LYS A 413 -7.42 21.39 -0.42
N THR A 414 -8.04 21.37 0.76
CA THR A 414 -7.81 22.37 1.80
C THR A 414 -6.37 22.29 2.31
N VAL A 415 -5.87 21.09 2.67
CA VAL A 415 -4.49 20.93 3.12
C VAL A 415 -3.48 21.36 2.06
N GLN A 416 -3.71 21.04 0.78
CA GLN A 416 -2.87 21.52 -0.31
C GLN A 416 -2.85 23.05 -0.39
N SER A 417 -4.01 23.70 -0.28
CA SER A 417 -4.12 25.17 -0.30
C SER A 417 -3.39 25.81 0.88
N LEU A 418 -3.66 25.31 2.10
CA LEU A 418 -3.05 25.79 3.34
C LEU A 418 -1.54 25.60 3.36
N ALA A 419 -1.04 24.45 2.89
CA ALA A 419 0.38 24.18 2.81
C ALA A 419 1.06 25.03 1.72
N LYS A 420 0.39 25.25 0.58
CA LYS A 420 0.92 26.10 -0.50
C LYS A 420 1.07 27.55 -0.04
N ALA A 421 0.07 28.09 0.65
CA ALA A 421 0.12 29.45 1.19
C ALA A 421 1.30 29.66 2.16
N ARG A 422 1.79 28.58 2.78
CA ARG A 422 2.91 28.56 3.73
C ARG A 422 4.25 28.19 3.11
N GLY A 423 4.31 27.87 1.81
CA GLY A 423 5.51 27.30 1.19
C GLY A 423 5.89 25.91 1.74
N ALA A 424 4.94 25.21 2.36
CA ALA A 424 5.13 23.89 2.97
C ALA A 424 4.66 22.73 2.10
N LEU A 425 3.94 22.99 0.99
CA LEU A 425 3.46 21.93 0.10
C LEU A 425 4.62 21.26 -0.62
N LEU A 426 4.60 19.92 -0.67
CA LEU A 426 5.47 19.10 -1.51
C LEU A 426 4.60 18.43 -2.59
N ASP A 427 5.10 18.36 -3.82
CA ASP A 427 4.28 17.87 -4.95
C ASP A 427 3.92 16.39 -4.82
N PHE A 428 4.85 15.60 -4.28
CA PHE A 428 4.80 14.15 -4.14
C PHE A 428 3.48 13.66 -3.52
N LYS A 429 2.92 12.60 -4.09
CA LYS A 429 1.75 11.89 -3.56
C LYS A 429 2.11 10.42 -3.38
N CYS A 430 1.90 9.90 -2.18
CA CYS A 430 2.18 8.49 -1.88
C CYS A 430 1.13 7.58 -2.55
N MET A 431 1.57 6.72 -3.46
CA MET A 431 0.68 5.85 -4.24
C MET A 431 -0.21 4.97 -3.36
N THR A 432 0.36 4.40 -2.29
CA THR A 432 -0.35 3.50 -1.39
C THR A 432 -1.43 4.18 -0.55
N PHE A 433 -1.45 5.52 -0.52
CA PHE A 433 -2.41 6.32 0.26
C PHE A 433 -3.32 7.20 -0.60
N ALA A 434 -3.22 7.10 -1.92
CA ALA A 434 -3.96 7.96 -2.84
C ALA A 434 -5.30 7.35 -3.27
N ASN A 435 -6.30 8.20 -3.56
CA ASN A 435 -7.44 7.76 -4.38
C ASN A 435 -7.11 7.79 -5.87
N ALA A 436 -7.94 7.08 -6.64
CA ALA A 436 -7.84 6.91 -8.08
C ALA A 436 -7.85 8.23 -8.88
N THR A 437 -8.39 9.33 -8.33
CA THR A 437 -8.44 10.62 -9.03
C THR A 437 -7.15 11.42 -8.91
N GLN A 438 -6.32 11.12 -7.91
CA GLN A 438 -5.06 11.82 -7.69
C GLN A 438 -4.03 11.43 -8.75
N LYS A 439 -3.43 12.43 -9.41
CA LYS A 439 -2.30 12.26 -10.34
C LYS A 439 -1.02 11.96 -9.55
N VAL A 440 -0.86 10.70 -9.15
CA VAL A 440 0.25 10.20 -8.34
C VAL A 440 1.54 10.20 -9.15
N LEU A 441 1.57 9.53 -10.31
CA LEU A 441 2.78 9.44 -11.12
C LEU A 441 3.21 10.82 -11.63
N GLY A 442 2.28 11.70 -11.99
CA GLY A 442 2.56 13.09 -12.35
C GLY A 442 3.27 13.89 -11.26
N SER A 443 3.18 13.46 -9.99
CA SER A 443 3.89 14.09 -8.88
C SER A 443 5.36 13.69 -8.71
N TYR A 444 5.85 12.72 -9.47
CA TYR A 444 7.20 12.14 -9.26
C TYR A 444 8.33 12.95 -9.92
N GLY A 445 7.99 14.07 -10.56
CA GLY A 445 8.92 14.92 -11.30
C GLY A 445 9.06 14.51 -12.77
N ALA A 446 9.25 15.51 -13.64
CA ALA A 446 9.18 15.33 -15.09
C ALA A 446 10.17 14.29 -15.64
N GLU A 447 11.39 14.24 -15.10
CA GLU A 447 12.41 13.27 -15.53
C GLU A 447 12.03 11.83 -15.18
N ASN A 448 11.44 11.60 -14.01
CA ASN A 448 10.98 10.29 -13.57
C ASN A 448 9.74 9.85 -14.36
N VAL A 449 8.82 10.77 -14.64
CA VAL A 449 7.66 10.52 -15.51
C VAL A 449 8.14 10.10 -16.90
N LYS A 450 9.10 10.84 -17.48
CA LYS A 450 9.67 10.51 -18.78
C LYS A 450 10.34 9.13 -18.79
N LEU A 451 11.13 8.81 -17.76
CA LEU A 451 11.74 7.47 -17.63
C LEU A 451 10.66 6.38 -17.61
N MET A 452 9.60 6.55 -16.83
CA MET A 452 8.52 5.56 -16.76
C MET A 452 7.82 5.39 -18.12
N GLN A 453 7.58 6.47 -18.87
CA GLN A 453 7.02 6.40 -20.21
C GLN A 453 7.94 5.63 -21.19
N GLU A 454 9.25 5.89 -21.14
CA GLU A 454 10.25 5.20 -21.96
C GLU A 454 10.32 3.70 -21.60
N VAL A 455 10.32 3.37 -20.31
CA VAL A 455 10.29 1.98 -19.82
C VAL A 455 9.01 1.27 -20.29
N ALA A 456 7.85 1.89 -20.12
CA ALA A 456 6.59 1.31 -20.58
C ALA A 456 6.60 1.05 -22.09
N ALA A 457 7.08 2.01 -22.90
CA ALA A 457 7.19 1.83 -24.34
C ALA A 457 8.19 0.73 -24.75
N LYS A 458 9.28 0.57 -23.99
CA LYS A 458 10.33 -0.42 -24.24
C LYS A 458 9.89 -1.84 -23.92
N TYR A 459 9.25 -2.06 -22.76
CA TYR A 459 8.89 -3.40 -22.27
C TYR A 459 7.46 -3.82 -22.63
N ASP A 460 6.61 -2.87 -23.01
CA ASP A 460 5.25 -3.10 -23.48
C ASP A 460 4.91 -2.21 -24.70
N PRO A 461 5.55 -2.46 -25.87
CA PRO A 461 5.37 -1.61 -27.06
C PRO A 461 3.94 -1.63 -27.62
N LYS A 462 3.13 -2.64 -27.26
CA LYS A 462 1.71 -2.72 -27.63
C LYS A 462 0.81 -1.98 -26.64
N GLY A 463 1.33 -1.61 -25.47
CA GLY A 463 0.60 -0.97 -24.38
C GLY A 463 -0.46 -1.89 -23.79
N VAL A 464 -0.22 -3.20 -23.66
CA VAL A 464 -1.13 -4.15 -23.00
C VAL A 464 -1.49 -3.69 -21.59
N PHE A 465 -0.52 -3.39 -20.74
CA PHE A 465 -0.77 -2.90 -19.37
C PHE A 465 -1.45 -1.53 -19.38
N GLN A 466 -1.10 -0.69 -20.36
CA GLN A 466 -1.71 0.62 -20.54
C GLN A 466 -3.08 0.61 -21.24
N LYS A 467 -3.57 -0.51 -21.77
CA LYS A 467 -4.85 -0.57 -22.51
C LYS A 467 -5.81 -1.58 -21.90
N GLN A 468 -5.31 -2.74 -21.51
CA GLN A 468 -6.13 -3.86 -21.04
C GLN A 468 -6.28 -3.87 -19.52
N GLN A 469 -5.32 -3.34 -18.76
CA GLN A 469 -5.47 -3.29 -17.31
C GLN A 469 -6.54 -2.26 -16.89
N ASN A 470 -7.41 -2.66 -15.96
CA ASN A 470 -8.49 -1.84 -15.43
C ASN A 470 -8.01 -0.70 -14.52
N GLY A 471 -6.87 -0.84 -13.83
CA GLY A 471 -6.35 0.26 -13.02
C GLY A 471 -5.16 -0.11 -12.13
N GLY A 472 -4.65 0.91 -11.43
CA GLY A 472 -3.41 0.87 -10.64
C GLY A 472 -2.50 2.09 -10.89
N PHE A 473 -3.04 3.31 -10.90
CA PHE A 473 -2.30 4.54 -11.23
C PHE A 473 -1.52 4.42 -12.55
N LEU A 474 -2.23 4.11 -13.64
CA LEU A 474 -1.60 3.86 -14.94
C LEU A 474 -1.09 5.15 -15.60
N LEU A 475 0.06 5.09 -16.26
CA LEU A 475 0.69 6.22 -16.96
C LEU A 475 -0.27 6.92 -17.93
N ARG A 476 -1.13 6.19 -18.64
CA ARG A 476 -2.08 6.77 -19.60
C ARG A 476 -2.99 7.86 -19.00
N ASP A 477 -3.32 7.74 -17.71
CA ASP A 477 -4.33 8.57 -17.05
C ASP A 477 -3.82 9.23 -15.75
N ASN A 478 -2.55 9.04 -15.36
CA ASN A 478 -2.05 9.42 -14.03
C ASN A 478 -0.83 10.35 -14.01
N ILE A 479 -0.42 10.86 -15.17
CA ILE A 479 0.63 11.86 -15.32
C ILE A 479 0.08 13.29 -15.35
#